data_AF-A0A0J1CJ73-F1
#
_entry.id   AF-A0A0J1CJ73-F1
#
_cell.length_a   1.000
_cell.length_b   1.000
_cell.length_c   1.000
_cell.angle_alpha   90.00
_cell.angle_beta   90.00
_cell.angle_gamma   90.00
#
_symmetry.space_group_name_H-M   'P 1'
#
loop_
_entity.id
_entity.type
_entity.pdbx_description
1 polymer ?
#
loop_
_entity_poly.entity_id
_entity_poly.type
_entity_poly.pdbx_seq_one_letter_code
_entity_poly.pdbx_strand_id
1 'polypeptide(L)' 'MLSTADALATLLAAARGVDGVETVDTFDALGRVLATAVVSPLDVPPMRTSSMDGYAVRAADLAAATEARAVTL' A
#
# COMPACT_ATOMS: atom_id res chain seq x y z
N MET A 1 5.27 -5.11 46.34
CA MET A 1 5.23 -4.04 45.33
C MET A 1 4.84 -4.66 44.01
N LEU A 2 3.96 -4.01 43.24
CA LEU A 2 3.66 -4.46 41.88
C LEU A 2 4.87 -4.17 40.99
N SER A 3 5.18 -5.04 40.03
CA SER A 3 6.21 -4.73 39.04
C SER A 3 5.72 -3.61 38.10
N THR A 4 6.64 -2.95 37.41
CA THR A 4 6.29 -1.94 36.41
C THR A 4 5.44 -2.53 35.27
N ALA A 5 5.70 -3.78 34.88
CA ALA A 5 4.94 -4.49 33.86
C ALA A 5 3.51 -4.77 34.31
N ASP A 6 3.34 -5.26 35.55
CA ASP A 6 2.01 -5.53 36.13
C ASP A 6 1.20 -4.24 36.31
N ALA A 7 1.87 -3.14 36.67
CA ALA A 7 1.24 -1.83 36.80
C ALA A 7 0.77 -1.31 35.43
N LEU A 8 1.61 -1.44 34.39
CA LEU A 8 1.25 -1.07 33.03
C LEU A 8 0.08 -1.91 32.50
N ALA A 9 0.10 -3.22 32.72
CA ALA A 9 -0.98 -4.12 32.32
C ALA A 9 -2.31 -3.73 32.98
N THR A 10 -2.27 -3.39 34.27
CA THR A 10 -3.45 -2.94 35.02
C THR A 10 -4.01 -1.63 34.46
N LEU A 11 -3.15 -0.66 34.14
CA LEU A 11 -3.56 0.63 33.56
C LEU A 11 -4.17 0.47 32.16
N LEU A 12 -3.54 -0.35 31.30
CA LEU A 12 -4.04 -0.60 29.95
C LEU A 12 -5.37 -1.38 29.97
N ALA A 13 -5.55 -2.30 30.91
CA ALA A 13 -6.82 -3.03 31.07
C ALA A 13 -7.99 -2.13 31.49
N ALA A 14 -7.71 -1.01 32.18
CA ALA A 14 -8.72 -0.03 32.57
C ALA A 14 -8.98 1.05 31.50
N ALA A 15 -8.08 1.19 30.52
CA ALA A 15 -8.22 2.17 29.46
C ALA A 15 -9.38 1.81 28.53
N ARG A 16 -10.17 2.82 28.12
CA ARG A 16 -11.22 2.67 27.11
C ARG A 16 -10.76 3.33 25.82
N GLY A 17 -11.15 2.73 24.69
CA GLY A 17 -10.99 3.36 23.39
C GLY A 17 -11.71 4.71 23.33
N VAL A 18 -11.22 5.60 22.47
CA VAL A 18 -11.91 6.86 22.18
C VAL A 18 -12.99 6.60 21.14
N ASP A 19 -14.25 6.88 21.49
CA ASP A 19 -15.41 6.57 20.64
C ASP A 19 -15.72 7.68 19.59
N GLY A 20 -14.98 8.78 19.62
CA GLY A 20 -15.19 9.92 18.72
C GLY A 20 -14.57 9.68 17.35
N VAL A 21 -15.41 9.68 16.32
CA VAL A 21 -14.97 9.68 14.92
C VAL A 21 -15.42 10.98 14.26
N GLU A 22 -14.50 11.61 13.55
CA GLU A 22 -14.79 12.75 12.69
C GLU A 22 -14.18 12.54 11.31
N THR A 23 -14.78 13.19 10.31
CA THR A 23 -14.21 13.29 8.96
C THR A 23 -13.53 14.63 8.84
N VAL A 24 -12.23 14.61 8.55
CA VAL A 24 -11.40 15.80 8.37
C VAL A 24 -10.81 15.81 6.97
N ASP A 25 -10.31 16.96 6.54
CA ASP A 25 -9.54 17.06 5.30
C ASP A 25 -8.22 16.27 5.43
N THR A 26 -7.71 15.76 4.31
CA THR A 26 -6.43 15.02 4.27
C THR A 26 -5.25 15.91 4.68
N PHE A 27 -5.32 17.22 4.42
CA PHE A 27 -4.30 18.17 4.85
C PHE A 27 -4.22 18.31 6.39
N ASP A 28 -5.33 18.04 7.10
CA ASP A 28 -5.42 18.11 8.56
C ASP A 28 -5.26 16.74 9.24
N ALA A 29 -5.06 15.67 8.46
CA ALA A 29 -5.03 14.29 8.97
C ALA A 29 -3.68 13.88 9.59
N LEU A 30 -2.62 14.67 9.42
CA LEU A 30 -1.29 14.33 9.92
C LEU A 30 -1.29 14.21 11.47
N GLY A 31 -0.83 13.07 11.98
CA GLY A 31 -0.78 12.79 13.43
C GLY A 31 -2.10 12.28 14.03
N ARG A 32 -3.15 12.11 13.22
CA ARG A 32 -4.43 11.51 13.63
C ARG A 32 -4.36 9.98 13.55
N VAL A 33 -5.31 9.29 14.20
CA VAL A 33 -5.47 7.83 14.13
C VAL A 33 -6.67 7.51 13.25
N LEU A 34 -6.50 6.59 12.29
CA LEU A 34 -7.59 6.13 11.45
C LEU A 34 -8.65 5.40 12.28
N ALA A 35 -9.90 5.83 12.16
CA ALA A 35 -11.03 5.17 12.82
C ALA A 35 -11.40 3.83 12.16
N THR A 36 -11.14 3.68 10.86
CA THR A 36 -11.42 2.46 10.09
C THR A 36 -10.32 2.24 9.05
N ALA A 37 -10.23 1.01 8.52
CA ALA A 37 -9.27 0.70 7.46
C ALA A 37 -9.59 1.48 6.17
N VAL A 38 -8.55 2.03 5.53
CA VAL A 38 -8.67 2.70 4.23
C VAL A 38 -8.38 1.70 3.12
N VAL A 39 -9.35 1.50 2.23
CA VAL A 39 -9.22 0.61 1.08
C VAL A 39 -9.22 1.45 -0.19
N SER A 40 -8.29 1.21 -1.11
CA SER A 40 -8.26 1.92 -2.39
C SER A 40 -9.51 1.57 -3.20
N PRO A 41 -10.26 2.56 -3.71
CA PRO A 41 -11.37 2.31 -4.60
C PRO A 41 -10.93 2.04 -6.06
N LEU A 42 -9.64 2.18 -6.36
CA LEU A 42 -9.09 2.14 -7.72
C LEU A 42 -7.78 1.35 -7.79
N ASP A 43 -7.54 0.71 -8.92
CA ASP A 43 -6.21 0.20 -9.29
C ASP A 43 -5.32 1.37 -9.73
N VAL A 44 -4.07 1.37 -9.27
CA VAL A 44 -3.08 2.40 -9.63
C VAL A 44 -1.76 1.71 -10.02
N PRO A 45 -1.36 1.74 -11.31
CA PRO A 45 -2.06 2.37 -12.43
C PRO A 45 -3.35 1.62 -12.83
N PRO A 46 -4.35 2.30 -13.38
CA PRO A 46 -5.63 1.69 -13.75
C PRO A 46 -5.54 0.78 -14.98
N MET A 47 -4.42 0.79 -15.69
CA MET A 47 -4.19 0.01 -16.90
C MET A 47 -2.70 -0.30 -17.06
N ARG A 48 -2.38 -1.22 -17.97
CA ARG A 48 -0.99 -1.52 -18.34
C ARG A 48 -0.37 -0.29 -19.01
N THR A 49 0.69 0.24 -18.42
CA THR A 49 1.48 1.34 -18.98
C THR A 49 2.90 0.87 -19.30
N SER A 50 3.54 1.51 -20.27
CA SER A 50 4.98 1.31 -20.50
C SER A 50 5.77 2.11 -19.47
N SER A 51 6.78 1.50 -18.86
CA SER A 51 7.68 2.20 -17.93
C SER A 51 8.79 2.99 -18.65
N MET A 52 9.03 2.68 -19.92
CA MET A 52 10.12 3.23 -20.73
C MET A 52 9.62 3.53 -22.14
N ASP A 53 10.36 4.36 -22.86
CA ASP A 53 10.20 4.50 -24.30
C ASP A 53 10.64 3.21 -25.01
N GLY A 54 9.87 2.78 -26.01
CA GLY A 54 10.14 1.56 -26.75
C GLY A 54 8.97 1.13 -27.62
N TYR A 55 8.95 -0.15 -27.98
CA TYR A 55 7.92 -0.73 -28.84
C TYR A 55 7.14 -1.80 -28.07
N ALA A 56 5.81 -1.75 -28.14
CA ALA A 56 4.96 -2.80 -27.61
C ALA A 56 4.99 -4.00 -28.57
N VAL A 57 5.46 -5.14 -28.08
CA VAL A 57 5.67 -6.36 -28.88
C VAL A 57 5.02 -7.55 -28.18
N ARG A 58 4.68 -8.59 -28.93
CA ARG A 58 4.27 -9.87 -28.33
C ARG A 58 5.52 -10.65 -27.94
N ALA A 59 5.62 -11.03 -26.67
CA ALA A 59 6.79 -11.79 -26.19
C ALA A 59 7.00 -13.11 -26.94
N ALA A 60 5.91 -13.73 -27.43
CA ALA A 60 5.98 -14.96 -28.22
C ALA A 60 6.72 -14.79 -29.55
N ASP A 61 6.58 -13.63 -30.20
CA ASP A 61 7.25 -13.37 -31.49
C ASP A 61 8.77 -13.28 -31.31
N LEU A 62 9.22 -12.94 -30.10
CA LEU A 62 10.64 -12.86 -29.73
C LEU A 62 11.25 -14.18 -29.24
N ALA A 63 10.49 -15.28 -29.12
CA ALA A 63 10.98 -16.54 -28.54
C ALA A 63 12.19 -17.15 -29.29
N ALA A 64 12.32 -16.80 -30.56
CA ALA A 64 13.39 -17.25 -31.43
C ALA A 64 14.64 -16.34 -31.37
N ALA A 65 14.54 -15.14 -30.79
CA ALA A 65 15.64 -14.20 -30.75
C ALA A 65 16.77 -14.71 -29.84
N THR A 66 17.99 -14.72 -30.36
CA THR A 66 19.21 -14.97 -29.58
C THR A 66 20.24 -13.92 -29.93
N GLU A 67 21.33 -13.83 -29.15
CA GLU A 67 22.42 -12.89 -29.45
C GLU A 67 22.99 -13.09 -30.86
N ALA A 68 23.04 -14.33 -31.34
CA ALA A 68 23.51 -14.68 -32.68
C ALA A 68 22.42 -14.61 -33.77
N ARG A 69 21.15 -14.38 -33.41
CA ARG A 69 20.02 -14.39 -34.36
C ARG A 69 18.93 -13.39 -34.00
N ALA A 70 18.86 -12.32 -34.77
CA ALA A 70 17.79 -11.34 -34.69
C ALA A 70 16.44 -11.89 -35.19
N VAL A 71 15.35 -11.30 -34.69
CA VAL A 71 13.98 -11.51 -35.18
C VAL A 71 13.47 -10.19 -35.74
N THR A 72 12.78 -10.23 -36.87
CA THR A 72 12.08 -9.10 -37.46
C THR A 72 10.62 -9.14 -37.00
N LEU A 73 10.13 -8.01 -36.47
CA LEU A 73 8.76 -7.83 -35.97
C LEU A 73 7.90 -7.05 -36.96
#